data_AF-A0A7Y5CAQ6-F1
#
_entry.id   AF-A0A7Y5CAQ6-F1
#
_cell.length_a   1.000
_cell.length_b   1.000
_cell.length_c   1.000
_cell.angle_alpha   90.00
_cell.angle_beta   90.00
_cell.angle_gamma   90.00
#
_symmetry.space_group_name_H-M   'P 1'
#
loop_
_entity.id
_entity.type
_entity.pdbx_description
1 polymer ?
#
loop_
_entity_poly.entity_id
_entity_poly.type
_entity_poly.pdbx_seq_one_letter_code
_entity_poly.pdbx_strand_id
1 'polypeptide(L)'
;MLFFGKKNKPENKSMPLVARTAFCTVCNCDQMFSKCWRRASMVRDCTACGTPFPSAGELYRGFQPKCPECGEFLEHPGFDYGICDTCGSKFELPDGAKPTLLPNKEQRHRMGYFAPPKGK
;
A
#
# COMPACT_ATOMS: atom_id res chain seq x y z
N MET A 1 -34.62 -29.28 -6.06
CA MET A 1 -33.16 -29.21 -5.80
C MET A 1 -32.77 -27.74 -5.66
N LEU A 2 -32.54 -27.28 -4.42
CA LEU A 2 -32.13 -25.90 -4.15
C LEU A 2 -30.60 -25.85 -4.15
N PHE A 3 -30.02 -25.31 -5.23
CA PHE A 3 -28.59 -25.03 -5.30
C PHE A 3 -28.28 -23.81 -4.43
N PHE A 4 -27.78 -24.05 -3.21
CA PHE A 4 -27.16 -23.01 -2.40
C PHE A 4 -25.83 -22.61 -3.05
N GLY A 5 -25.86 -21.52 -3.81
CA GLY A 5 -24.66 -20.84 -4.29
C GLY A 5 -23.78 -20.47 -3.10
N LYS A 6 -22.59 -21.08 -3.02
CA LYS A 6 -21.53 -20.68 -2.08
C LYS A 6 -21.19 -19.22 -2.38
N LYS A 7 -21.68 -18.31 -1.52
CA LYS A 7 -21.22 -16.93 -1.50
C LYS A 7 -19.73 -16.96 -1.18
N ASN A 8 -18.88 -16.75 -2.18
CA ASN A 8 -17.46 -16.50 -1.97
C ASN A 8 -17.37 -15.35 -0.95
N LYS A 9 -16.92 -15.65 0.27
CA LYS A 9 -16.55 -14.60 1.24
C LYS A 9 -15.59 -13.67 0.50
N PRO A 10 -15.77 -12.34 0.56
CA PRO A 10 -14.72 -11.45 0.11
C PRO A 10 -13.50 -11.80 0.95
N GLU A 11 -12.49 -12.38 0.31
CA GLU A 11 -11.19 -12.61 0.92
C GLU A 11 -10.74 -11.23 1.39
N ASN A 12 -10.74 -11.00 2.71
CA ASN A 12 -10.41 -9.70 3.28
C ASN A 12 -8.97 -9.37 2.87
N LYS A 13 -8.83 -8.65 1.76
CA LYS A 13 -7.54 -8.31 1.17
C LYS A 13 -6.67 -7.60 2.23
N SER A 14 -7.28 -6.88 3.17
CA SER A 14 -6.66 -6.15 4.27
C SER A 14 -7.42 -6.41 5.57
N MET A 15 -6.67 -6.57 6.66
CA MET A 15 -7.22 -6.66 8.01
C MET A 15 -7.06 -5.31 8.70
N PRO A 16 -8.13 -4.69 9.21
CA PRO A 16 -8.01 -3.44 9.97
C PRO A 16 -7.20 -3.67 11.24
N LEU A 17 -6.44 -2.66 11.65
CA LEU A 17 -5.68 -2.64 12.90
C LEU A 17 -6.18 -1.51 13.80
N VAL A 18 -5.85 -1.60 15.08
CA VAL A 18 -6.05 -0.49 16.02
C VAL A 18 -5.21 0.72 15.60
N ALA A 19 -5.66 1.90 15.97
CA ALA A 19 -4.91 3.14 15.76
C ALA A 19 -3.53 3.07 16.43
N ARG A 20 -2.55 3.72 15.83
CA ARG A 20 -1.16 3.78 16.34
C ARG A 20 -0.63 5.20 16.29
N THR A 21 0.21 5.53 17.26
CA THR A 21 1.04 6.75 17.21
C THR A 21 2.38 6.38 16.59
N ALA A 22 2.86 7.17 15.62
CA ALA A 22 4.17 6.98 15.04
C ALA A 22 4.76 8.29 14.51
N PHE A 23 6.08 8.34 14.35
CA PHE A 23 6.76 9.52 13.82
C PHE A 23 6.47 9.70 12.32
N CYS A 24 5.86 10.83 11.95
CA CYS A 24 5.60 11.18 10.55
C CYS A 24 6.76 12.02 10.00
N THR A 25 7.50 11.50 9.04
CA THR A 25 8.62 12.21 8.40
C THR A 25 8.19 13.41 7.55
N VAL A 26 6.92 13.49 7.15
CA VAL A 26 6.35 14.62 6.40
C VAL A 26 5.95 15.76 7.35
N CYS A 27 5.31 15.44 8.48
CA CYS A 27 4.94 16.44 9.50
C CYS A 27 6.11 16.80 10.44
N ASN A 28 7.16 15.99 10.43
CA ASN A 28 8.31 16.08 11.32
C ASN A 28 7.95 16.06 12.82
N CYS A 29 6.97 15.23 13.19
CA CYS A 29 6.50 15.05 14.57
C CYS A 29 5.76 13.71 14.73
N ASP A 30 5.54 13.29 15.97
CA ASP A 30 4.68 12.14 16.27
C ASP A 30 3.23 12.45 15.94
N GLN A 31 2.60 11.53 15.22
CA GLN A 31 1.25 11.68 14.68
C GLN A 31 0.41 10.45 14.97
N MET A 32 -0.90 10.65 15.03
CA MET A 32 -1.86 9.56 15.08
C MET A 32 -2.11 9.00 13.67
N PHE A 33 -2.25 7.69 13.61
CA PHE A 33 -2.62 6.93 12.43
C PHE A 33 -3.90 6.16 12.78
N SER A 34 -5.04 6.81 12.67
CA SER A 34 -6.33 6.19 13.00
C SER A 34 -6.75 5.12 11.98
N LYS A 35 -6.32 5.25 10.73
CA LYS A 35 -6.58 4.32 9.64
C LYS A 35 -5.38 3.41 9.45
N CYS A 36 -5.32 2.32 10.22
CA CYS A 36 -4.28 1.31 10.12
C CYS A 36 -4.81 -0.03 9.59
N TRP A 37 -4.00 -0.75 8.81
CA TRP A 37 -4.33 -2.09 8.31
C TRP A 37 -3.10 -2.94 8.04
N ARG A 38 -3.27 -4.26 8.08
CA ARG A 38 -2.30 -5.25 7.60
C ARG A 38 -2.75 -5.82 6.26
N ARG A 39 -1.85 -5.98 5.30
CA ARG A 39 -2.18 -6.75 4.07
C ARG A 39 -2.08 -8.25 4.32
N ALA A 40 -3.16 -8.97 4.05
CA ALA A 40 -3.19 -10.42 4.20
C ALA A 40 -2.61 -11.14 2.97
N SER A 41 -2.74 -10.54 1.79
CA SER A 41 -2.34 -11.14 0.52
C SER A 41 -1.70 -10.12 -0.43
N MET A 42 -1.03 -10.63 -1.46
CA MET A 42 -0.43 -9.80 -2.51
C MET A 42 -1.49 -8.98 -3.24
N VAL A 43 -1.15 -7.73 -3.54
CA VAL A 43 -1.99 -6.87 -4.35
C VAL A 43 -2.05 -7.46 -5.78
N ARG A 44 -3.27 -7.70 -6.27
CA ARG A 44 -3.53 -8.22 -7.63
C ARG A 44 -4.06 -7.15 -8.58
N ASP A 45 -4.39 -5.98 -8.06
CA ASP A 45 -4.93 -4.83 -8.75
C ASP A 45 -4.34 -3.57 -8.15
N CYS A 46 -3.78 -2.67 -8.96
CA CYS A 46 -3.16 -1.45 -8.45
C CYS A 46 -4.18 -0.62 -7.65
N THR A 47 -3.87 -0.32 -6.39
CA THR A 47 -4.74 0.49 -5.52
C THR A 47 -4.87 1.95 -5.97
N ALA A 48 -4.00 2.42 -6.87
CA ALA A 48 -4.03 3.77 -7.41
C ALA A 48 -4.68 3.85 -8.80
N CYS A 49 -4.28 3.02 -9.78
CA CYS A 49 -4.76 3.11 -11.17
C CYS A 49 -5.68 1.96 -11.61
N GLY A 50 -5.91 0.95 -10.75
CA GLY A 50 -6.79 -0.18 -11.05
C GLY A 50 -6.22 -1.23 -12.02
N THR A 51 -5.00 -1.05 -12.53
CA THR A 51 -4.38 -2.03 -13.45
C THR A 51 -4.28 -3.40 -12.78
N PRO A 52 -4.83 -4.47 -13.38
CA PRO A 52 -4.68 -5.83 -12.87
C PRO A 52 -3.25 -6.35 -13.07
N PHE A 53 -2.80 -7.23 -12.17
CA PHE A 53 -1.49 -7.87 -12.21
C PHE A 53 -1.65 -9.39 -12.41
N PRO A 54 -1.63 -9.88 -13.66
CA PRO A 54 -1.74 -11.31 -13.95
C PRO A 54 -0.66 -12.15 -13.24
N SER A 55 0.54 -11.60 -13.13
CA SER A 55 1.71 -12.23 -12.48
C SER A 55 2.14 -11.45 -11.24
N ALA A 56 1.23 -11.19 -10.30
CA ALA A 56 1.55 -10.45 -9.06
C ALA A 56 2.79 -11.03 -8.35
N GLY A 57 2.91 -12.36 -8.28
CA GLY A 57 4.06 -13.01 -7.65
C GLY A 57 5.43 -12.65 -8.24
N GLU A 58 5.51 -12.30 -9.52
CA GLU A 58 6.76 -11.85 -10.14
C GLU A 58 7.13 -10.43 -9.72
N LEU A 59 6.14 -9.53 -9.59
CA LEU A 59 6.36 -8.16 -9.11
C LEU A 59 6.98 -8.16 -7.71
N TYR A 60 6.48 -9.02 -6.82
CA TYR A 60 6.94 -9.14 -5.44
C TYR A 60 8.32 -9.81 -5.27
N ARG A 61 8.94 -10.33 -6.35
CA ARG A 61 10.35 -10.78 -6.31
C ARG A 61 11.34 -9.61 -6.34
N GLY A 62 10.90 -8.45 -6.83
CA GLY A 62 11.72 -7.23 -6.86
C GLY A 62 11.79 -6.54 -5.50
N PHE A 63 12.86 -5.77 -5.28
CA PHE A 63 12.93 -4.82 -4.17
C PHE A 63 11.91 -3.70 -4.41
N GLN A 64 11.00 -3.49 -3.45
CA GLN A 64 9.93 -2.48 -3.52
C GLN A 64 9.09 -2.59 -4.81
N PRO A 65 8.18 -3.59 -4.89
CA PRO A 65 7.35 -3.84 -6.05
C PRO A 65 6.55 -2.59 -6.41
N LYS A 66 6.50 -2.27 -7.70
CA LYS A 66 5.78 -1.11 -8.24
C LYS A 66 4.79 -1.53 -9.31
N CYS A 67 3.69 -0.79 -9.41
CA CYS A 67 2.80 -0.88 -10.54
C CYS A 67 3.57 -0.51 -11.83
N PRO A 68 3.59 -1.38 -12.86
CA PRO A 68 4.30 -1.13 -14.10
C PRO A 68 3.72 0.03 -14.93
N GLU A 69 2.49 0.45 -14.65
CA GLU A 69 1.78 1.52 -15.37
C GLU A 69 1.94 2.89 -14.70
N CYS A 70 1.64 2.98 -13.40
CA CYS A 70 1.63 4.28 -12.69
C CYS A 70 2.78 4.46 -11.68
N GLY A 71 3.64 3.45 -11.53
CA GLY A 71 4.77 3.47 -10.61
C GLY A 71 4.39 3.46 -9.12
N GLU A 72 3.11 3.20 -8.78
CA GLU A 72 2.66 3.08 -7.38
C GLU A 72 3.36 1.93 -6.67
N PHE A 73 3.92 2.18 -5.49
CA PHE A 73 4.50 1.12 -4.67
C PHE A 73 3.40 0.19 -4.18
N LEU A 74 3.61 -1.11 -4.37
CA LEU A 74 2.64 -2.13 -3.96
C LEU A 74 2.84 -2.45 -2.48
N GLU A 75 1.72 -2.58 -1.77
CA GLU A 75 1.71 -3.02 -0.38
C GLU A 75 2.18 -4.49 -0.29
N HIS A 76 3.25 -4.76 0.45
CA HIS A 76 3.67 -6.09 0.85
C HIS A 76 2.67 -6.83 1.75
N PRO A 77 2.46 -8.14 1.51
CA PRO A 77 1.76 -9.02 2.45
C PRO A 77 2.47 -9.07 3.80
N GLY A 78 1.70 -9.14 4.89
CA GLY A 78 2.20 -9.23 6.27
C GLY A 78 2.63 -7.90 6.89
N PHE A 79 2.77 -6.84 6.09
CA PHE A 79 3.17 -5.53 6.58
C PHE A 79 1.98 -4.73 7.11
N ASP A 80 2.26 -3.88 8.10
CA ASP A 80 1.31 -2.91 8.64
C ASP A 80 1.46 -1.58 7.91
N TYR A 81 0.33 -0.95 7.65
CA TYR A 81 0.23 0.34 6.99
C TYR A 81 -0.64 1.27 7.80
N GLY A 82 -0.40 2.57 7.65
CA GLY A 82 -1.25 3.59 8.21
C GLY A 82 -1.30 4.84 7.34
N ILE A 83 -2.37 5.62 7.52
CA ILE A 83 -2.48 6.98 6.99
C ILE A 83 -2.29 7.95 8.15
N CYS A 84 -1.38 8.91 8.00
CA CYS A 84 -1.20 9.99 8.97
C CYS A 84 -2.45 10.87 8.98
N ASP A 85 -3.05 11.06 10.15
CA ASP A 85 -4.31 11.80 10.29
C ASP A 85 -4.17 13.29 9.94
N THR A 86 -2.95 13.85 10.00
CA THR A 86 -2.67 15.26 9.70
C THR A 86 -2.37 15.51 8.23
N CYS A 87 -1.36 14.84 7.64
CA CYS A 87 -0.94 15.12 6.27
C CYS A 87 -1.53 14.16 5.22
N GLY A 88 -2.29 13.14 5.64
CA GLY A 88 -2.90 12.15 4.75
C GLY A 88 -1.89 11.24 4.03
N SER A 89 -0.60 11.33 4.38
CA SER A 89 0.43 10.50 3.77
C SER A 89 0.33 9.06 4.27
N LYS A 90 0.62 8.11 3.38
CA LYS A 90 0.59 6.67 3.69
C LYS A 90 1.98 6.18 4.05
N PHE A 91 2.04 5.35 5.08
CA PHE A 91 3.29 4.79 5.60
C PHE A 91 3.18 3.29 5.75
N GLU A 92 4.33 2.63 5.62
CA GLU A 92 4.59 1.34 6.25
C GLU A 92 4.92 1.61 7.72
N LEU A 93 4.36 0.81 8.62
CA LEU A 93 4.52 0.91 10.07
C LEU A 93 5.26 -0.32 10.61
N PRO A 94 6.60 -0.44 10.41
CA PRO A 94 7.34 -1.56 10.96
C PRO A 94 7.34 -1.49 12.48
N ASP A 95 7.17 -2.64 13.13
CA ASP A 95 7.16 -2.71 14.59
C ASP A 95 8.54 -2.36 15.16
N GLY A 96 8.57 -1.53 16.21
CA GLY A 96 9.80 -1.06 16.85
C GLY A 96 10.74 -0.19 16.00
N ALA A 97 10.32 0.23 14.79
CA ALA A 97 11.14 1.08 13.91
C ALA A 97 10.41 2.36 13.49
N LYS A 98 11.15 3.30 12.89
CA LYS A 98 10.56 4.51 12.32
C LYS A 98 9.72 4.14 11.07
N PRO A 99 8.49 4.67 10.92
CA PRO A 99 7.70 4.47 9.71
C PRO A 99 8.45 4.87 8.44
N THR A 100 8.27 4.09 7.38
CA THR A 100 8.76 4.41 6.04
C THR A 100 7.62 4.97 5.20
N LEU A 101 7.86 6.12 4.56
CA LEU A 101 6.87 6.75 3.69
C LEU A 101 6.66 5.86 2.46
N LEU A 102 5.40 5.56 2.16
CA LEU A 102 4.98 4.93 0.91
C LEU A 102 4.37 6.02 0.01
N PRO A 103 5.19 6.70 -0.83
CA PRO A 103 4.77 7.93 -1.47
C PRO A 103 3.69 7.62 -2.52
N ASN A 104 2.59 8.36 -2.47
CA ASN A 104 1.53 8.31 -3.47
C ASN A 104 1.94 9.05 -4.77
N LYS A 105 1.10 9.01 -5.81
CA LYS A 105 1.37 9.62 -7.13
C LYS A 105 1.81 11.08 -7.04
N GLU A 106 1.10 11.89 -6.26
CA GLU A 106 1.41 13.31 -6.12
C GLU A 106 2.73 13.54 -5.39
N GLN A 107 2.99 12.80 -4.32
CA GLN A 107 4.25 12.86 -3.58
C GLN A 107 5.43 12.47 -4.46
N ARG A 108 5.29 11.40 -5.27
CA ARG A 108 6.33 10.99 -6.23
C ARG A 108 6.63 12.08 -7.25
N HIS A 109 5.60 12.76 -7.76
CA HIS A 109 5.77 13.88 -8.68
C HIS A 109 6.54 15.04 -8.03
N ARG A 110 6.20 15.41 -6.79
CA ARG A 110 6.90 16.44 -6.02
C ARG A 110 8.35 16.07 -5.69
N MET A 111 8.61 14.79 -5.42
CA MET A 111 9.96 14.26 -5.14
C MET A 111 10.82 14.13 -6.40
N GLY A 112 10.31 14.48 -7.58
CA GLY A 112 11.02 14.34 -8.86
C GLY A 112 11.24 12.88 -9.28
N TYR A 113 10.54 11.92 -8.66
CA TYR A 113 10.69 10.50 -8.95
C TYR A 113 9.87 10.15 -10.21
N PHE A 114 10.34 10.61 -11.36
CA PHE A 114 9.90 10.10 -12.65
C PHE A 114 10.61 8.76 -12.87
N ALA A 115 9.85 7.66 -12.85
CA ALA A 115 10.29 6.48 -13.58
C ALA A 115 10.53 6.93 -15.04
N PRO A 116 11.66 6.55 -15.69
CA PRO A 116 11.87 6.91 -17.08
C PRO A 116 10.67 6.41 -17.91
N PRO A 117 10.20 7.20 -18.89
CA PRO A 117 9.15 6.74 -19.78
C PRO A 117 9.61 5.43 -20.42
N LYS A 118 8.79 4.38 -20.31
CA LYS A 118 8.98 3.16 -21.10
C LYS A 118 8.86 3.57 -22.56
N GLY A 119 9.99 3.54 -23.26
CA GLY A 119 10.14 3.39 -24.71
C GLY A 119 9.24 4.24 -25.62
N LYS A 120 9.87 5.05 -26.47
CA LYS A 120 9.50 5.05 -27.89
C LYS A 120 10.65 4.41 -28.66
#